data_AF-A0A210Q4Q7-F1
#
_entry.id   AF-A0A210Q4Q7-F1
#
_cell.length_a   1.000
_cell.length_b   1.000
_cell.length_c   1.000
_cell.angle_alpha   90.00
_cell.angle_beta   90.00
_cell.angle_gamma   90.00
#
_symmetry.space_group_name_H-M   'P 1'
#
loop_
_entity.id
_entity.type
_entity.pdbx_description
1 polymer ?
#
loop_
_entity_poly.entity_id
_entity_poly.type
_entity_poly.pdbx_seq_one_letter_code
_entity_poly.pdbx_strand_id
1 'polypeptide(L)'
;MGGEQNEIYFCEQKSLSMPTLRMTSEAKCQLRDILINSGFPEECLLPQVYNYNGPDSNLDMVVTLLCMGLYPNVCFHKDKRKVLTTESRAALVHKSSVNCNNFECRFPSPYFIFGEKIRTRAVSCKQMTMVSPLQLLLFASRSVTYHEDLITLDNWINLKMAYNAAAKIVALRPALEAMIVRTTSNPEGVGTPSPQEESLLSVIRALSKPRAGKFGQQDDMGQPGGPSSKFQRMGGGFGGRGGGFGGRGGGFGGGGFRGGFRGRGGGGYGGGRGGGYKGGGGYGGFRGGGGFRGGPRGGGGFGGGGFRGGF
;
A
#
# COMPACT_ATOMS: atom_id res chain seq x y z
N MET A 1 25.35 -7.04 34.15
CA MET A 1 26.28 -6.38 33.21
C MET A 1 26.09 -7.03 31.85
N GLY A 2 25.77 -6.26 30.80
CA GLY A 2 25.54 -6.81 29.46
C GLY A 2 24.40 -6.17 28.64
N GLY A 3 23.71 -5.15 29.15
CA GLY A 3 22.57 -4.53 28.45
C GLY A 3 22.91 -4.03 27.04
N GLU A 4 23.92 -3.16 26.92
CA GLU A 4 24.35 -2.62 25.63
C GLU A 4 24.83 -3.71 24.66
N GLN A 5 25.57 -4.70 25.15
CA GLN A 5 26.04 -5.81 24.32
C GLN A 5 24.85 -6.65 23.79
N ASN A 6 23.82 -6.87 24.63
CA ASN A 6 22.61 -7.57 24.24
C ASN A 6 21.78 -6.76 23.22
N GLU A 7 21.74 -5.43 23.35
CA GLU A 7 21.08 -4.55 22.39
C GLU A 7 21.76 -4.60 21.02
N ILE A 8 23.11 -4.54 20.99
CA ILE A 8 23.90 -4.66 19.77
C ILE A 8 23.63 -6.03 19.12
N TYR A 9 23.73 -7.11 19.90
CA TYR A 9 23.47 -8.46 19.43
C TYR A 9 22.06 -8.63 18.84
N PHE A 10 21.03 -8.06 19.51
CA PHE A 10 19.66 -8.08 19.01
C PHE A 10 19.53 -7.34 17.67
N CYS A 11 20.16 -6.17 17.53
CA CYS A 11 20.15 -5.40 16.30
C CYS A 11 20.84 -6.15 15.16
N GLU A 12 21.99 -6.77 15.42
CA GLU A 12 22.70 -7.60 14.44
C GLU A 12 21.84 -8.79 13.99
N GLN A 13 21.27 -9.54 14.95
CA GLN A 13 20.44 -10.71 14.67
C GLN A 13 19.20 -10.37 13.83
N LYS A 14 18.63 -9.18 14.04
CA LYS A 14 17.41 -8.72 13.34
C LYS A 14 17.71 -7.80 12.15
N SER A 15 18.97 -7.57 11.82
CA SER A 15 19.39 -6.63 10.76
C SER A 15 18.79 -5.22 10.94
N LEU A 16 18.75 -4.74 12.18
CA LEU A 16 18.22 -3.43 12.56
C LEU A 16 19.34 -2.41 12.74
N SER A 17 19.05 -1.15 12.41
CA SER A 17 19.97 -0.04 12.62
C SER A 17 19.77 0.55 14.02
N MET A 18 20.74 0.35 14.92
CA MET A 18 20.72 0.91 16.27
C MET A 18 20.52 2.44 16.29
N PRO A 19 21.24 3.26 15.48
CA PRO A 19 21.00 4.70 15.43
C PRO A 19 19.57 5.07 15.02
N THR A 20 18.98 4.32 14.08
CA THR A 20 17.59 4.56 13.63
C THR A 20 16.60 4.26 14.74
N LEU A 21 16.80 3.16 15.49
CA LEU A 21 15.94 2.82 16.63
C LEU A 21 16.03 3.85 17.75
N ARG A 22 17.24 4.33 18.07
CA ARG A 22 17.45 5.40 19.06
C ARG A 22 16.74 6.70 18.64
N MET A 23 16.96 7.15 17.41
CA MET A 23 16.28 8.33 16.86
C MET A 23 14.75 8.18 16.88
N THR A 24 14.23 6.98 16.57
CA THR A 24 12.79 6.70 16.62
C THR A 24 12.26 6.76 18.06
N SER A 25 13.02 6.21 19.01
CA SER A 25 12.66 6.26 20.43
C SER A 25 12.67 7.70 20.97
N GLU A 26 13.67 8.50 20.62
CA GLU A 26 13.76 9.92 20.99
C GLU A 26 12.59 10.72 20.42
N ALA A 27 12.27 10.55 19.14
CA ALA A 27 11.11 11.18 18.53
C ALA A 27 9.79 10.78 19.23
N LYS A 28 9.66 9.50 19.63
CA LYS A 28 8.50 9.03 20.40
C LYS A 28 8.41 9.74 21.76
N CYS A 29 9.52 9.87 22.48
CA CYS A 29 9.56 10.58 23.75
C CYS A 29 9.20 12.06 23.58
N GLN A 30 9.74 12.73 22.56
CA GLN A 30 9.38 14.13 22.27
C GLN A 30 7.88 14.31 22.03
N LEU A 31 7.25 13.42 21.24
CA LEU A 31 5.80 13.44 21.02
C LEU A 31 5.01 13.21 22.31
N ARG A 32 5.47 12.29 23.16
CA ARG A 32 4.89 12.05 24.49
C ARG A 32 4.97 13.32 25.36
N ASP A 33 6.14 13.94 25.42
CA ASP A 33 6.36 15.14 26.23
C ASP A 33 5.49 16.31 25.74
N ILE A 34 5.33 16.47 24.43
CA ILE A 34 4.42 17.47 23.84
C ILE A 34 2.98 17.22 24.30
N LEU A 35 2.50 15.97 24.29
CA LEU A 35 1.15 15.64 24.73
C LEU A 35 0.96 15.90 26.23
N ILE A 36 1.92 15.49 27.07
CA ILE A 36 1.88 15.76 28.52
C ILE A 36 1.86 17.28 28.78
N ASN A 37 2.73 18.04 28.12
CA ASN A 37 2.78 19.49 28.22
C ASN A 37 1.51 20.18 27.69
N SER A 38 0.72 19.49 26.86
CA SER A 38 -0.59 19.95 26.38
C SER A 38 -1.74 19.58 27.33
N GLY A 39 -1.46 18.98 28.49
CA GLY A 39 -2.43 18.64 29.52
C GLY A 39 -2.92 17.18 29.50
N PHE A 40 -2.42 16.33 28.60
CA PHE A 40 -2.80 14.91 28.60
C PHE A 40 -2.17 14.17 29.80
N PRO A 41 -2.94 13.37 30.56
CA PRO A 41 -2.42 12.59 31.68
C PRO A 41 -1.32 11.62 31.24
N GLU A 42 -0.26 11.51 32.02
CA GLU A 42 0.89 10.65 31.72
C GLU A 42 0.50 9.17 31.64
N GLU A 43 -0.50 8.77 32.43
CA GLU A 43 -1.04 7.41 32.52
C GLU A 43 -1.61 6.94 31.18
N CYS A 44 -2.16 7.87 30.38
CA CYS A 44 -2.72 7.57 29.07
C CYS A 44 -1.64 7.32 27.99
N LEU A 45 -0.39 7.67 28.28
CA LEU A 45 0.75 7.59 27.37
C LEU A 45 1.75 6.49 27.76
N LEU A 46 1.36 5.63 28.71
CA LEU A 46 2.17 4.49 29.11
C LEU A 46 2.36 3.50 27.94
N PRO A 47 3.55 2.89 27.79
CA PRO A 47 3.81 1.89 26.78
C PRO A 47 2.77 0.76 26.80
N GLN A 48 2.09 0.56 25.67
CA GLN A 48 1.12 -0.51 25.49
C GLN A 48 1.80 -1.74 24.88
N VAL A 49 1.42 -2.93 25.35
CA VAL A 49 1.86 -4.20 24.79
C VAL A 49 0.75 -4.75 23.91
N TYR A 50 1.09 -5.14 22.69
CA TYR A 50 0.14 -5.71 21.72
C TYR A 50 0.42 -7.20 21.49
N ASN A 51 -0.64 -7.96 21.27
CA ASN A 51 -0.56 -9.32 20.78
C ASN A 51 -0.57 -9.35 19.25
N TYR A 52 0.57 -9.71 18.66
CA TYR A 52 0.74 -9.78 17.20
C TYR A 52 0.35 -11.14 16.60
N ASN A 53 0.15 -12.16 17.43
CA ASN A 53 -0.10 -13.54 16.98
C ASN A 53 -1.56 -13.96 17.13
N GLY A 54 -2.43 -13.08 17.62
CA GLY A 54 -3.82 -13.37 17.90
C GLY A 54 -4.70 -12.13 17.82
N PRO A 55 -5.98 -12.25 18.18
CA PRO A 55 -6.89 -11.11 18.21
C PRO A 55 -6.48 -10.12 19.29
N ASP A 56 -6.34 -8.85 18.92
CA ASP A 56 -6.03 -7.75 19.83
C ASP A 56 -6.83 -6.51 19.42
N SER A 57 -7.81 -6.14 20.23
CA SER A 57 -8.69 -5.00 19.94
C SER A 57 -7.96 -3.65 19.96
N ASN A 58 -6.87 -3.53 20.73
CA ASN A 58 -6.09 -2.30 20.77
C ASN A 58 -5.25 -2.17 19.50
N LEU A 59 -4.67 -3.26 19.00
CA LEU A 59 -3.99 -3.28 17.71
C LEU A 59 -4.96 -2.97 16.56
N ASP A 60 -6.17 -3.55 16.59
CA ASP A 60 -7.22 -3.26 15.61
C ASP A 60 -7.59 -1.77 15.59
N MET A 61 -7.66 -1.13 16.77
CA MET A 61 -7.86 0.31 16.90
C MET A 61 -6.68 1.11 16.33
N VAL A 62 -5.43 0.71 16.60
CA VAL A 62 -4.25 1.37 16.02
C VAL A 62 -4.28 1.31 14.49
N VAL A 63 -4.61 0.16 13.90
CA VAL A 63 -4.77 0.02 12.44
C VAL A 63 -5.86 0.94 11.91
N THR A 64 -6.95 1.07 12.66
CA THR A 64 -8.06 1.96 12.31
C THR A 64 -7.64 3.44 12.36
N LEU A 65 -6.90 3.86 13.39
CA LEU A 65 -6.36 5.23 13.48
C LEU A 65 -5.30 5.51 12.42
N LEU A 66 -4.50 4.51 12.03
CA LEU A 66 -3.58 4.64 10.88
C LEU A 66 -4.33 4.93 9.58
N CYS A 67 -5.57 4.45 9.42
CA CYS A 67 -6.39 4.80 8.25
C CYS A 67 -6.64 6.30 8.19
N MET A 68 -6.95 6.94 9.32
CA MET A 68 -7.17 8.39 9.39
C MET A 68 -5.91 9.17 9.02
N GLY A 69 -4.73 8.73 9.49
CA GLY A 69 -3.47 9.43 9.24
C GLY A 69 -2.87 9.22 7.84
N LEU A 70 -3.13 8.07 7.21
CA LEU A 70 -2.55 7.72 5.91
C LEU A 70 -3.52 7.94 4.73
N TYR A 71 -4.81 8.18 4.97
CA TYR A 71 -5.73 8.52 3.88
C TYR A 71 -5.30 9.83 3.19
N PRO A 72 -5.36 9.96 1.84
CA PRO A 72 -5.97 9.08 0.84
C PRO A 72 -5.05 8.00 0.25
N ASN A 73 -3.95 7.65 0.90
CA ASN A 73 -3.01 6.62 0.43
C ASN A 73 -3.58 5.21 0.63
N VAL A 74 -4.56 4.85 -0.18
CA VAL A 74 -5.20 3.54 -0.18
C VAL A 74 -4.98 2.85 -1.53
N CYS A 75 -4.84 1.52 -1.50
CA CYS A 75 -4.81 0.70 -2.70
C CYS A 75 -5.61 -0.59 -2.52
N PHE A 76 -6.07 -1.12 -3.64
CA PHE A 76 -6.75 -2.40 -3.75
C PHE A 76 -5.78 -3.44 -4.31
N HIS A 77 -5.52 -4.49 -3.56
CA HIS A 77 -4.74 -5.65 -4.01
C HIS A 77 -5.53 -6.43 -5.05
N LYS A 78 -4.90 -6.67 -6.21
CA LYS A 78 -5.54 -7.36 -7.33
C LYS A 78 -4.99 -8.77 -7.50
N ASP A 79 -3.68 -8.89 -7.66
CA ASP A 79 -3.03 -10.16 -7.97
C ASP A 79 -1.51 -10.07 -7.73
N LYS A 80 -0.91 -11.11 -7.15
CA LYS A 80 0.52 -11.17 -6.79
C LYS A 80 0.99 -9.87 -6.13
N ARG A 81 1.77 -9.07 -6.86
CA ARG A 81 2.28 -7.76 -6.43
C ARG A 81 1.50 -6.58 -6.99
N LYS A 82 0.52 -6.78 -7.87
CA LYS A 82 -0.24 -5.73 -8.52
C LYS A 82 -1.31 -5.18 -7.58
N VAL A 83 -1.31 -3.86 -7.45
CA VAL A 83 -2.33 -3.11 -6.72
C VAL A 83 -2.89 -2.01 -7.61
N LEU A 84 -4.11 -1.58 -7.31
CA LEU A 84 -4.75 -0.42 -7.92
C LEU A 84 -4.85 0.67 -6.87
N THR A 85 -4.22 1.80 -7.13
CA THR A 85 -4.39 3.02 -6.33
C THR A 85 -5.64 3.77 -6.77
N THR A 86 -5.91 4.93 -6.17
CA THR A 86 -6.97 5.85 -6.58
C THR A 86 -7.05 6.01 -8.10
N GLU A 87 -8.27 6.15 -8.62
CA GLU A 87 -8.56 6.24 -10.07
C GLU A 87 -8.09 5.00 -10.87
N SER A 88 -8.04 3.82 -10.25
CA SER A 88 -7.59 2.57 -10.89
C SER A 88 -6.18 2.60 -11.47
N ARG A 89 -5.31 3.49 -10.96
CA ARG A 89 -3.91 3.57 -11.41
C ARG A 89 -3.11 2.37 -10.90
N ALA A 90 -2.53 1.62 -11.82
CA ALA A 90 -1.74 0.43 -11.48
C ALA A 90 -0.43 0.80 -10.76
N ALA A 91 -0.14 0.07 -9.69
CA ALA A 91 1.10 0.12 -8.95
C ALA A 91 1.49 -1.29 -8.48
N LEU A 92 2.63 -1.39 -7.81
CA LEU A 92 3.13 -2.65 -7.25
C LEU A 92 3.31 -2.55 -5.73
N VAL A 93 3.13 -3.66 -5.02
CA VAL A 93 3.67 -3.81 -3.67
C VAL A 93 5.20 -3.74 -3.74
N HIS A 94 5.80 -2.84 -2.97
CA HIS A 94 7.26 -2.68 -2.93
C HIS A 94 7.94 -3.97 -2.44
N LYS A 95 9.09 -4.32 -3.00
CA LYS A 95 9.78 -5.60 -2.74
C LYS A 95 10.17 -5.80 -1.28
N SER A 96 10.39 -4.70 -0.54
CA SER A 96 10.74 -4.73 0.88
C SER A 96 9.52 -4.80 1.81
N SER A 97 8.29 -4.80 1.28
CA SER A 97 7.09 -4.89 2.11
C SER A 97 6.92 -6.33 2.60
N VAL A 98 6.50 -6.48 3.86
CA VAL A 98 6.08 -7.78 4.41
C VAL A 98 4.87 -8.38 3.69
N ASN A 99 4.09 -7.54 2.98
CA ASN A 99 2.95 -7.97 2.16
C ASN A 99 3.35 -8.30 0.72
N CYS A 100 4.64 -8.26 0.38
CA CYS A 100 5.11 -8.57 -0.97
C CYS A 100 5.23 -10.10 -1.15
N ASN A 101 4.31 -10.68 -1.92
CA ASN A 101 4.41 -12.07 -2.34
C ASN A 101 4.54 -12.19 -3.87
N ASN A 102 5.43 -13.06 -4.33
CA ASN A 102 5.59 -13.37 -5.76
C ASN A 102 4.55 -14.39 -6.25
N PHE A 103 3.97 -15.15 -5.33
CA PHE A 103 2.90 -16.11 -5.58
C PHE A 103 1.53 -15.46 -5.40
N GLU A 104 0.50 -16.11 -5.92
CA GLU A 104 -0.88 -15.73 -5.65
C GLU A 104 -1.15 -15.88 -4.15
N CYS A 105 -1.50 -14.78 -3.49
CA CYS A 105 -1.90 -14.76 -2.11
C CYS A 105 -3.23 -14.03 -1.99
N ARG A 106 -4.16 -14.62 -1.24
CA ARG A 106 -5.44 -14.00 -0.95
C ARG A 106 -5.41 -13.40 0.43
N PHE A 107 -5.51 -12.08 0.50
CA PHE A 107 -5.60 -11.37 1.76
C PHE A 107 -7.04 -11.41 2.30
N PRO A 108 -7.23 -11.48 3.64
CA PRO A 108 -8.56 -11.37 4.25
C PRO A 108 -9.32 -10.12 3.81
N SER A 109 -8.63 -9.01 3.59
CA SER A 109 -9.17 -7.82 2.96
C SER A 109 -8.29 -7.43 1.77
N PRO A 110 -8.88 -7.02 0.63
CA PRO A 110 -8.09 -6.55 -0.50
C PRO A 110 -7.60 -5.11 -0.32
N TYR A 111 -8.01 -4.40 0.73
CA TYR A 111 -7.65 -2.99 0.91
C TYR A 111 -6.42 -2.82 1.79
N PHE A 112 -5.54 -1.90 1.38
CA PHE A 112 -4.35 -1.52 2.11
C PHE A 112 -4.21 -0.01 2.15
N ILE A 113 -3.84 0.52 3.31
CA ILE A 113 -3.24 1.85 3.42
C ILE A 113 -1.72 1.74 3.21
N PHE A 114 -1.07 2.80 2.72
CA PHE A 114 0.38 2.81 2.53
C PHE A 114 1.01 4.15 2.92
N GLY A 115 2.24 4.11 3.45
CA GLY A 115 2.98 5.32 3.85
C GLY A 115 3.65 6.04 2.68
N GLU A 116 4.24 5.29 1.75
CA GLU A 116 5.08 5.87 0.69
C GLU A 116 4.65 5.38 -0.71
N LYS A 117 4.57 6.31 -1.66
CA LYS A 117 4.42 6.04 -3.10
C LYS A 117 5.71 6.36 -3.83
N ILE A 118 6.48 5.33 -4.16
CA ILE A 118 7.78 5.46 -4.79
C ILE A 118 7.62 5.30 -6.30
N ARG A 119 8.14 6.26 -7.08
CA ARG A 119 8.22 6.17 -8.54
C ARG A 119 9.67 5.94 -8.96
N THR A 120 9.96 4.74 -9.46
CA THR A 120 11.23 4.42 -10.12
C THR A 120 10.95 3.99 -11.56
N ARG A 121 11.38 2.78 -11.96
CA ARG A 121 10.96 2.12 -13.20
C ARG A 121 9.48 1.74 -13.17
N ALA A 122 8.96 1.45 -11.99
CA ALA A 122 7.54 1.22 -11.73
C ALA A 122 7.11 2.03 -10.51
N VAL A 123 5.80 2.32 -10.42
CA VAL A 123 5.20 2.90 -9.22
C VAL A 123 4.99 1.78 -8.20
N SER A 124 5.45 1.99 -6.98
CA SER A 124 5.28 1.02 -5.90
C SER A 124 4.84 1.65 -4.58
N CYS A 125 3.96 0.96 -3.87
CA CYS A 125 3.50 1.30 -2.53
C CYS A 125 4.38 0.58 -1.48
N LYS A 126 4.86 1.32 -0.48
CA LYS A 126 5.69 0.82 0.63
C LYS A 126 5.06 1.19 1.96
N GLN A 127 5.44 0.49 3.05
CA GLN A 127 4.85 0.61 4.39
C GLN A 127 3.34 0.38 4.34
N MET A 128 2.95 -0.83 3.95
CA MET A 128 1.55 -1.17 3.69
C MET A 128 0.94 -1.91 4.89
N THR A 129 -0.28 -1.52 5.26
CA THR A 129 -1.06 -2.17 6.32
C THR A 129 -2.43 -2.56 5.74
N MET A 130 -2.82 -3.82 5.93
CA MET A 130 -4.13 -4.32 5.49
C MET A 130 -5.23 -3.71 6.37
N VAL A 131 -6.33 -3.28 5.75
CA VAL A 131 -7.45 -2.61 6.43
C VAL A 131 -8.77 -3.17 5.95
N SER A 132 -9.79 -3.18 6.80
CA SER A 132 -11.14 -3.62 6.46
C SER A 132 -11.92 -2.52 5.72
N PRO A 133 -12.92 -2.89 4.90
CA PRO A 133 -13.82 -1.92 4.29
C PRO A 133 -14.54 -1.02 5.30
N LEU A 134 -14.88 -1.56 6.48
CA LEU A 134 -15.55 -0.80 7.53
C LEU A 134 -14.63 0.23 8.19
N GLN A 135 -13.33 -0.07 8.35
CA GLN A 135 -12.35 0.90 8.81
C GLN A 135 -12.27 2.10 7.85
N LEU A 136 -12.24 1.84 6.54
CA LEU A 136 -12.26 2.88 5.51
C LEU A 136 -13.56 3.70 5.53
N LEU A 137 -14.70 3.03 5.67
CA LEU A 137 -16.02 3.68 5.78
C LEU A 137 -16.18 4.47 7.07
N LEU A 138 -15.51 4.11 8.16
CA LEU A 138 -15.62 4.84 9.42
C LEU A 138 -14.67 6.05 9.48
N PHE A 139 -13.40 5.90 9.08
CA PHE A 139 -12.36 6.90 9.36
C PHE A 139 -11.72 7.58 8.15
N ALA A 140 -11.93 7.06 6.94
CA ALA A 140 -11.06 7.41 5.82
C ALA A 140 -11.76 8.25 4.75
N SER A 141 -12.94 7.84 4.28
CA SER A 141 -13.56 8.51 3.13
C SER A 141 -14.05 9.92 3.45
N ARG A 142 -13.85 10.88 2.53
CA ARG A 142 -14.40 12.23 2.67
C ARG A 142 -15.85 12.31 2.20
N SER A 143 -16.17 11.55 1.17
CA SER A 143 -17.50 11.44 0.59
C SER A 143 -17.95 9.99 0.56
N VAL A 144 -19.24 9.79 0.83
CA VAL A 144 -19.92 8.50 0.76
C VAL A 144 -21.19 8.73 -0.04
N THR A 145 -21.31 8.05 -1.18
CA THR A 145 -22.49 8.12 -2.06
C THR A 145 -23.13 6.75 -2.16
N TYR A 146 -24.43 6.72 -2.41
CA TYR A 146 -25.17 5.49 -2.69
C TYR A 146 -25.70 5.58 -4.11
N HIS A 147 -25.37 4.59 -4.93
CA HIS A 147 -25.82 4.49 -6.32
C HIS A 147 -25.91 3.02 -6.70
N GLU A 148 -27.02 2.60 -7.32
CA GLU A 148 -27.22 1.23 -7.83
C GLU A 148 -26.81 0.12 -6.83
N ASP A 149 -27.31 0.20 -5.60
CA ASP A 149 -27.00 -0.77 -4.53
C ASP A 149 -25.53 -0.86 -4.09
N LEU A 150 -24.72 0.15 -4.45
CA LEU A 150 -23.32 0.27 -4.05
C LEU A 150 -23.10 1.51 -3.22
N ILE A 151 -22.38 1.33 -2.11
CA ILE A 151 -21.85 2.42 -1.30
C ILE A 151 -20.47 2.76 -1.84
N THR A 152 -20.31 3.97 -2.38
CA THR A 152 -19.10 4.43 -3.04
C THR A 152 -18.38 5.45 -2.16
N LEU A 153 -17.13 5.16 -1.82
CA LEU A 153 -16.27 6.02 -1.02
C LEU A 153 -15.33 6.76 -1.97
N ASP A 154 -15.35 8.09 -1.91
CA ASP A 154 -14.51 9.00 -2.70
C ASP A 154 -14.45 8.67 -4.20
N ASN A 155 -15.60 8.25 -4.75
CA ASN A 155 -15.81 7.96 -6.17
C ASN A 155 -14.98 6.80 -6.74
N TRP A 156 -14.42 5.90 -5.91
CA TRP A 156 -13.63 4.78 -6.43
C TRP A 156 -13.67 3.48 -5.62
N ILE A 157 -13.87 3.52 -4.30
CA ILE A 157 -14.02 2.31 -3.49
C ILE A 157 -15.50 1.96 -3.44
N ASN A 158 -15.87 0.86 -4.09
CA ASN A 158 -17.25 0.41 -4.16
C ASN A 158 -17.48 -0.74 -3.17
N LEU A 159 -18.40 -0.55 -2.23
CA LEU A 159 -18.76 -1.53 -1.22
C LEU A 159 -20.19 -2.03 -1.47
N LYS A 160 -20.32 -3.35 -1.61
CA LYS A 160 -21.63 -4.01 -1.63
C LYS A 160 -22.09 -4.24 -0.19
N MET A 161 -22.92 -3.34 0.31
CA MET A 161 -23.48 -3.41 1.66
C MET A 161 -24.85 -2.72 1.72
N ALA A 162 -25.67 -3.08 2.70
CA ALA A 162 -26.98 -2.46 2.89
C ALA A 162 -26.85 -0.97 3.21
N TYR A 163 -27.63 -0.13 2.52
CA TYR A 163 -27.67 1.31 2.71
C TYR A 163 -27.84 1.71 4.18
N ASN A 164 -28.81 1.10 4.88
CA ASN A 164 -29.09 1.39 6.28
C ASN A 164 -27.89 1.09 7.20
N ALA A 165 -27.10 0.05 6.89
CA ALA A 165 -25.90 -0.26 7.68
C ALA A 165 -24.80 0.78 7.44
N ALA A 166 -24.60 1.19 6.18
CA ALA A 166 -23.63 2.21 5.83
C ALA A 166 -23.98 3.56 6.46
N ALA A 167 -25.25 3.98 6.35
CA ALA A 167 -25.75 5.22 6.93
C ALA A 167 -25.53 5.27 8.45
N LYS A 168 -25.80 4.16 9.17
CA LYS A 168 -25.54 4.06 10.62
C LYS A 168 -24.06 4.20 10.96
N ILE A 169 -23.16 3.58 10.19
CA ILE A 169 -21.71 3.68 10.43
C ILE A 169 -21.23 5.10 10.16
N VAL A 170 -21.66 5.72 9.06
CA VAL A 170 -21.29 7.10 8.72
C VAL A 170 -21.83 8.10 9.75
N ALA A 171 -23.01 7.86 10.32
CA ALA A 171 -23.59 8.68 11.38
C ALA A 171 -22.78 8.69 12.69
N LEU A 172 -21.83 7.76 12.88
CA LEU A 172 -20.93 7.77 14.04
C LEU A 172 -19.80 8.81 13.91
N ARG A 173 -19.49 9.26 12.70
CA ARG A 173 -18.36 10.18 12.44
C ARG A 173 -18.49 11.52 13.16
N PRO A 174 -19.65 12.22 13.12
CA PRO A 174 -19.79 13.49 13.84
C PRO A 174 -19.63 13.30 15.36
N ALA A 175 -20.09 12.17 15.90
CA ALA A 175 -19.95 11.88 17.32
C ALA A 175 -18.49 11.62 17.72
N LEU A 176 -17.73 10.95 16.85
CA LEU A 176 -16.29 10.75 17.02
C LEU A 176 -15.51 12.07 16.90
N GLU A 177 -15.81 12.90 15.90
CA GLU A 177 -15.20 14.23 15.76
C GLU A 177 -15.50 15.10 16.98
N ALA A 178 -16.75 15.11 17.44
CA ALA A 178 -17.15 15.83 18.65
C ALA A 178 -16.45 15.29 19.91
N MET A 179 -16.17 13.98 19.99
CA MET A 179 -15.36 13.41 21.07
C MET A 179 -13.92 13.93 21.00
N ILE A 180 -13.27 13.91 19.83
CA ILE A 180 -11.90 14.41 19.65
C ILE A 180 -11.81 15.90 20.03
N VAL A 181 -12.78 16.72 19.60
CA VAL A 181 -12.83 18.15 19.96
C VAL A 181 -12.97 18.35 21.46
N ARG A 182 -13.82 17.58 22.14
CA ARG A 182 -13.99 17.67 23.59
C ARG A 182 -12.74 17.23 24.34
N THR A 183 -12.13 16.12 23.95
CA THR A 183 -10.89 15.62 24.54
C THR A 183 -9.73 16.60 24.33
N THR A 184 -9.63 17.24 23.17
CA THR A 184 -8.58 18.26 22.93
C THR A 184 -8.85 19.57 23.67
N SER A 185 -10.11 19.89 23.99
CA SER A 185 -10.47 21.08 24.78
C SER A 185 -10.28 20.87 26.29
N ASN A 186 -10.44 19.63 26.78
CA ASN A 186 -10.18 19.25 28.17
C ASN A 186 -9.39 17.93 28.24
N PRO A 187 -8.06 17.96 28.02
CA PRO A 187 -7.23 16.77 27.93
C PRO A 187 -7.16 15.94 29.23
N GLU A 188 -7.23 16.58 30.39
CA GLU A 188 -7.22 15.91 31.70
C GLU A 188 -8.41 14.94 31.87
N GLY A 189 -9.54 15.24 31.23
CA GLY A 189 -10.76 14.43 31.29
C GLY A 189 -10.73 13.15 30.44
N VAL A 190 -9.65 12.87 29.69
CA VAL A 190 -9.62 11.69 28.79
C VAL A 190 -9.72 10.36 29.55
N GLY A 191 -9.31 10.34 30.82
CA GLY A 191 -9.39 9.16 31.69
C GLY A 191 -10.80 8.90 32.26
N THR A 192 -11.72 9.86 32.14
CA THR A 192 -13.09 9.78 32.71
C THR A 192 -14.15 10.05 31.63
N PRO A 193 -14.26 9.18 30.62
CA PRO A 193 -15.26 9.33 29.57
C PRO A 193 -16.68 9.27 30.15
N SER A 194 -17.59 10.06 29.56
CA SER A 194 -19.02 9.97 29.87
C SER A 194 -19.61 8.62 29.41
N PRO A 195 -20.75 8.17 29.96
CA PRO A 195 -21.38 6.91 29.55
C PRO A 195 -21.70 6.83 28.05
N GLN A 196 -21.99 7.97 27.43
CA GLN A 196 -22.24 8.05 25.98
C GLN A 196 -20.94 7.85 25.17
N GLU A 197 -19.82 8.39 25.64
CA GLU A 197 -18.51 8.20 25.03
C GLU A 197 -18.02 6.77 25.17
N GLU A 198 -18.23 6.14 26.34
CA GLU A 198 -17.93 4.73 26.54
C GLU A 198 -18.70 3.83 25.56
N SER A 199 -20.00 4.12 25.38
CA SER A 199 -20.83 3.42 24.41
C SER A 199 -20.32 3.60 22.98
N LEU A 200 -19.97 4.84 22.60
CA LEU A 200 -19.39 5.13 21.28
C LEU A 200 -18.07 4.41 21.07
N LEU A 201 -17.15 4.47 22.03
CA LEU A 201 -15.86 3.77 21.99
C LEU A 201 -16.04 2.25 21.87
N SER A 202 -17.03 1.69 22.55
CA SER A 202 -17.38 0.26 22.44
C SER A 202 -17.81 -0.12 21.02
N VAL A 203 -18.68 0.68 20.41
CA VAL A 203 -19.12 0.48 19.01
C VAL A 203 -17.94 0.62 18.04
N ILE A 204 -17.10 1.64 18.21
CA ILE A 204 -15.93 1.85 17.36
C ILE A 204 -14.96 0.66 17.49
N ARG A 205 -14.63 0.21 18.70
CA ARG A 205 -13.79 -0.99 18.92
C ARG A 205 -14.38 -2.23 18.26
N ALA A 206 -15.70 -2.39 18.25
CA ALA A 206 -16.36 -3.50 17.57
C ALA A 206 -16.25 -3.42 16.04
N LEU A 207 -16.37 -2.21 15.47
CA LEU A 207 -16.25 -1.95 14.03
C LEU A 207 -14.80 -2.01 13.52
N SER A 208 -13.82 -1.71 14.39
CA SER A 208 -12.39 -1.76 14.08
C SER A 208 -11.85 -3.17 13.87
N LYS A 209 -12.55 -4.21 14.34
CA LYS A 209 -12.13 -5.60 14.17
C LYS A 209 -12.00 -5.95 12.68
N PRO A 210 -10.94 -6.66 12.24
CA PRO A 210 -10.74 -7.03 10.84
C PRO A 210 -11.90 -7.81 10.21
N ARG A 211 -12.66 -8.55 11.03
CA ARG A 211 -13.83 -9.36 10.63
C ARG A 211 -15.18 -8.65 10.85
N ALA A 212 -15.19 -7.38 11.22
CA ALA A 212 -16.43 -6.64 11.42
C ALA A 212 -17.29 -6.65 10.13
N GLY A 213 -18.58 -6.98 10.26
CA GLY A 213 -19.52 -7.08 9.14
C GLY A 213 -19.46 -8.38 8.32
N LYS A 214 -18.51 -9.28 8.58
CA LYS A 214 -18.41 -10.58 7.91
C LYS A 214 -19.10 -11.68 8.74
N PHE A 215 -20.44 -11.63 8.80
CA PHE A 215 -21.22 -12.66 9.50
C PHE A 215 -21.31 -13.94 8.66
N GLY A 216 -20.90 -15.08 9.22
CA GLY A 216 -21.05 -16.40 8.58
C GLY A 216 -20.13 -16.67 7.38
N GLN A 217 -19.23 -15.75 7.02
CA GLN A 217 -18.18 -16.02 6.03
C GLN A 217 -16.99 -16.69 6.71
N GLN A 218 -16.73 -17.95 6.36
CA GLN A 218 -15.42 -18.55 6.62
C GLN A 218 -14.39 -17.86 5.74
N ASP A 219 -13.22 -17.56 6.30
CA ASP A 219 -12.08 -17.13 5.51
C ASP A 219 -11.72 -18.29 4.59
N ASP A 220 -12.09 -18.17 3.32
CA ASP A 220 -11.52 -19.01 2.26
C ASP A 220 -10.06 -18.60 2.11
N MET A 221 -9.23 -19.10 3.04
CA MET A 221 -7.78 -19.14 3.00
C MET A 221 -7.42 -20.03 1.81
N GLY A 222 -7.64 -19.50 0.61
CA GLY A 222 -7.47 -20.21 -0.63
C GLY A 222 -6.07 -20.78 -0.71
N GLN A 223 -5.99 -22.10 -0.88
CA GLN A 223 -4.81 -22.74 -1.43
C GLN A 223 -4.38 -21.99 -2.71
N PRO A 224 -3.07 -21.86 -2.99
CA PRO A 224 -2.61 -21.20 -4.19
C PRO A 224 -3.09 -22.00 -5.42
N GLY A 225 -4.09 -21.48 -6.14
CA GLY A 225 -4.64 -22.20 -7.29
C GLY A 225 -5.71 -21.46 -8.08
N GLY A 226 -5.31 -20.83 -9.18
CA GLY A 226 -6.12 -20.74 -10.41
C GLY A 226 -6.21 -19.34 -11.02
N PRO A 227 -6.06 -19.19 -12.35
CA PRO A 227 -6.02 -17.90 -13.01
C PRO A 227 -7.31 -17.10 -12.79
N SER A 228 -7.16 -15.91 -12.22
CA SER A 228 -8.26 -14.99 -11.91
C SER A 228 -9.10 -14.65 -13.15
N SER A 229 -10.43 -14.75 -13.00
CA SER A 229 -11.39 -14.29 -14.00
C SER A 229 -11.21 -12.80 -14.26
N LYS A 230 -11.04 -12.44 -15.54
CA LYS A 230 -10.89 -11.05 -15.99
C LYS A 230 -12.17 -10.28 -15.65
N PHE A 231 -12.09 -9.36 -14.69
CA PHE A 231 -13.13 -8.35 -14.50
C PHE A 231 -13.29 -7.55 -15.80
N GLN A 232 -14.53 -7.49 -16.29
CA GLN A 232 -14.92 -6.75 -17.48
C GLN A 232 -14.63 -5.27 -17.24
N ARG A 233 -13.74 -4.68 -18.05
CA ARG A 233 -13.62 -3.22 -18.14
C ARG A 233 -14.98 -2.70 -18.62
N MET A 234 -15.71 -1.98 -17.77
CA MET A 234 -16.81 -1.15 -18.23
C MET A 234 -16.22 -0.11 -19.19
N GLY A 235 -16.47 -0.30 -20.47
CA GLY A 235 -16.00 0.58 -21.53
C GLY A 235 -16.83 1.86 -21.53
N GLY A 236 -16.15 2.99 -21.33
CA GLY A 236 -16.70 4.29 -21.69
C GLY A 236 -16.84 4.35 -23.22
N GLY A 237 -18.09 4.40 -23.67
CA GLY A 237 -18.42 4.62 -25.08
C GLY A 237 -18.06 6.04 -25.49
N PHE A 238 -17.28 6.16 -26.56
CA PHE A 238 -17.28 7.33 -27.42
C PHE A 238 -17.60 6.86 -28.84
N GLY A 239 -18.61 7.50 -29.42
CA GLY A 239 -19.28 7.06 -30.63
C GLY A 239 -18.44 7.16 -31.90
N GLY A 240 -18.80 6.31 -32.85
CA GLY A 240 -18.40 6.41 -34.24
C GLY A 240 -19.52 5.84 -35.11
N ARG A 241 -20.26 6.73 -35.77
CA ARG A 241 -21.14 6.46 -36.92
C ARG A 241 -20.41 5.54 -37.90
N GLY A 242 -20.99 4.44 -38.37
CA GLY A 242 -22.01 4.44 -39.41
C GLY A 242 -21.37 4.06 -40.75
N GLY A 243 -21.90 3.04 -41.43
CA GLY A 243 -21.48 2.67 -42.78
C GLY A 243 -21.62 1.19 -43.07
N GLY A 244 -22.83 0.76 -43.45
CA GLY A 244 -23.08 -0.56 -44.02
C GLY A 244 -22.95 -0.56 -45.55
N PHE A 245 -22.45 -1.67 -46.09
CA PHE A 245 -22.62 -2.24 -47.45
C PHE A 245 -22.09 -3.68 -47.29
N GLY A 246 -22.74 -4.79 -47.64
CA GLY A 246 -23.69 -5.09 -48.71
C GLY A 246 -23.09 -6.22 -49.57
N GLY A 247 -23.72 -7.41 -49.61
CA GLY A 247 -23.39 -8.53 -50.53
C GLY A 247 -23.43 -9.90 -49.85
N ARG A 248 -24.52 -10.69 -49.97
CA ARG A 248 -24.77 -11.74 -50.99
C ARG A 248 -23.56 -12.67 -51.17
N GLY A 249 -23.62 -14.00 -51.03
CA GLY A 249 -24.68 -14.99 -50.89
C GLY A 249 -24.11 -16.36 -51.32
N GLY A 250 -24.89 -17.43 -51.18
CA GLY A 250 -24.67 -18.70 -51.91
C GLY A 250 -23.92 -19.79 -51.14
N GLY A 251 -24.65 -20.87 -50.82
CA GLY A 251 -24.13 -22.14 -50.30
C GLY A 251 -23.70 -23.11 -51.41
N PHE A 252 -23.75 -24.41 -51.08
CA PHE A 252 -23.22 -25.60 -51.79
C PHE A 252 -21.72 -25.80 -51.53
N GLY A 253 -21.18 -26.97 -51.17
CA GLY A 253 -21.70 -28.34 -51.14
C GLY A 253 -20.57 -29.28 -51.56
N GLY A 254 -20.29 -30.32 -50.75
CA GLY A 254 -19.76 -31.62 -51.20
C GLY A 254 -18.32 -31.76 -51.71
N GLY A 255 -17.55 -32.62 -51.03
CA GLY A 255 -16.92 -33.79 -51.68
C GLY A 255 -15.44 -33.72 -52.11
N GLY A 256 -14.61 -34.57 -51.48
CA GLY A 256 -13.90 -35.64 -52.20
C GLY A 256 -12.48 -35.41 -52.78
N PHE A 257 -11.49 -36.00 -52.09
CA PHE A 257 -10.33 -36.79 -52.57
C PHE A 257 -9.53 -36.46 -53.86
N ARG A 258 -8.19 -36.47 -53.66
CA ARG A 258 -7.01 -36.85 -54.50
C ARG A 258 -6.01 -35.68 -54.54
N GLY A 259 -4.76 -35.80 -54.09
CA GLY A 259 -3.76 -36.84 -54.33
C GLY A 259 -2.61 -36.19 -55.10
N GLY A 260 -1.35 -36.37 -54.70
CA GLY A 260 -0.20 -35.97 -55.54
C GLY A 260 1.06 -35.51 -54.82
N PHE A 261 1.97 -36.46 -54.62
CA PHE A 261 3.40 -36.28 -54.40
C PHE A 261 4.05 -35.30 -55.39
N ARG A 262 5.02 -34.50 -54.90
CA ARG A 262 6.36 -34.35 -55.53
C ARG A 262 7.37 -33.85 -54.50
N GLY A 263 8.34 -34.70 -54.20
CA GLY A 263 9.59 -34.34 -53.55
C GLY A 263 10.66 -33.90 -54.56
N ARG A 264 11.62 -33.13 -54.06
CA ARG A 264 12.97 -32.85 -54.56
C ARG A 264 13.71 -32.32 -53.32
N GLY A 265 14.59 -33.05 -52.61
CA GLY A 265 15.81 -33.71 -53.06
C GLY A 265 16.86 -32.63 -53.38
N GLY A 266 17.99 -32.46 -52.70
CA GLY A 266 18.67 -33.20 -51.63
C GLY A 266 20.11 -32.67 -51.51
N GLY A 267 20.84 -33.16 -50.50
CA GLY A 267 22.32 -33.15 -50.38
C GLY A 267 22.93 -31.91 -49.71
N GLY A 268 23.86 -31.98 -48.74
CA GLY A 268 24.58 -33.10 -48.16
C GLY A 268 26.07 -32.75 -47.90
N TYR A 269 26.58 -33.22 -46.75
CA TYR A 269 27.99 -33.63 -46.45
C TYR A 269 29.01 -32.65 -45.85
N GLY A 270 29.64 -33.14 -44.76
CA GLY A 270 31.04 -32.94 -44.34
C GLY A 270 31.28 -31.84 -43.30
N GLY A 271 31.96 -32.01 -42.16
CA GLY A 271 32.85 -33.07 -41.67
C GLY A 271 34.16 -32.49 -41.12
N GLY A 272 34.32 -32.45 -39.78
CA GLY A 272 35.58 -32.75 -39.07
C GLY A 272 36.68 -31.69 -38.84
N ARG A 273 37.27 -31.78 -37.62
CA ARG A 273 38.58 -31.29 -37.11
C ARG A 273 38.70 -29.77 -36.85
N GLY A 274 39.39 -29.25 -35.84
CA GLY A 274 40.36 -29.77 -34.85
C GLY A 274 41.35 -28.64 -34.51
N GLY A 275 41.85 -28.56 -33.27
CA GLY A 275 42.93 -27.67 -32.79
C GLY A 275 42.44 -26.39 -32.09
N GLY A 276 43.00 -25.89 -30.98
CA GLY A 276 44.24 -26.21 -30.28
C GLY A 276 45.00 -24.93 -29.90
N TYR A 277 45.12 -24.67 -28.59
CA TYR A 277 46.20 -23.94 -27.88
C TYR A 277 46.32 -22.40 -27.81
N LYS A 278 46.75 -22.00 -26.60
CA LYS A 278 47.41 -20.76 -26.11
C LYS A 278 46.49 -19.54 -25.87
N GLY A 279 46.56 -18.82 -24.74
CA GLY A 279 47.53 -18.80 -23.63
C GLY A 279 47.79 -17.34 -23.22
N GLY A 280 47.87 -17.07 -21.91
CA GLY A 280 48.27 -15.78 -21.30
C GLY A 280 47.05 -14.92 -20.88
N GLY A 281 46.86 -14.50 -19.63
CA GLY A 281 47.80 -14.21 -18.56
C GLY A 281 47.89 -12.69 -18.41
N GLY A 282 47.28 -12.11 -17.38
CA GLY A 282 47.31 -10.67 -17.15
C GLY A 282 46.55 -10.24 -15.89
N TYR A 283 47.23 -10.29 -14.75
CA TYR A 283 46.81 -9.74 -13.46
C TYR A 283 46.97 -8.21 -13.42
N GLY A 284 46.10 -7.54 -12.69
CA GLY A 284 46.22 -6.14 -12.24
C GLY A 284 44.83 -5.53 -12.10
N GLY A 285 44.28 -5.17 -10.94
CA GLY A 285 44.90 -4.66 -9.72
C GLY A 285 44.25 -3.31 -9.40
N PHE A 286 42.99 -3.31 -8.91
CA PHE A 286 42.27 -2.09 -8.52
C PHE A 286 42.40 -1.84 -7.00
N ARG A 287 43.21 -0.84 -6.65
CA ARG A 287 43.13 0.01 -5.43
C ARG A 287 43.59 1.39 -5.94
N GLY A 288 42.87 2.49 -5.78
CA GLY A 288 42.26 3.05 -4.58
C GLY A 288 42.93 4.41 -4.32
N GLY A 289 42.18 5.40 -3.84
CA GLY A 289 42.76 6.62 -3.24
C GLY A 289 42.26 7.93 -3.83
N GLY A 290 41.48 8.66 -3.02
CA GLY A 290 40.98 10.00 -3.31
C GLY A 290 41.94 11.13 -2.93
N GLY A 291 41.44 12.37 -3.07
CA GLY A 291 42.11 13.56 -2.55
C GLY A 291 41.64 14.84 -3.23
N PHE A 292 40.54 15.44 -2.76
CA PHE A 292 40.24 16.85 -3.02
C PHE A 292 40.58 17.66 -1.77
N ARG A 293 41.71 18.37 -1.84
CA ARG A 293 42.13 19.40 -0.88
C ARG A 293 41.63 20.76 -1.36
N GLY A 294 40.93 21.47 -0.49
CA GLY A 294 40.64 22.88 -0.63
C GLY A 294 41.86 23.76 -0.35
N GLY A 295 41.76 25.02 -0.80
CA GLY A 295 42.70 26.11 -0.52
C GLY A 295 42.12 27.44 -1.05
N PRO A 296 42.05 28.52 -0.24
CA PRO A 296 41.24 29.71 -0.52
C PRO A 296 42.06 30.92 -1.02
N ARG A 297 41.39 31.83 -1.73
CA ARG A 297 41.71 33.27 -1.97
C ARG A 297 40.57 33.78 -2.88
N GLY A 298 39.81 34.84 -2.62
CA GLY A 298 40.03 36.04 -1.84
C GLY A 298 39.81 37.25 -2.77
N GLY A 299 38.80 38.07 -2.47
CA GLY A 299 38.82 39.51 -2.78
C GLY A 299 38.01 40.02 -3.99
N GLY A 300 37.19 41.05 -3.72
CA GLY A 300 36.56 41.97 -4.68
C GLY A 300 35.05 41.70 -4.84
N GLY A 301 34.11 42.49 -4.32
CA GLY A 301 34.07 43.96 -4.25
C GLY A 301 33.13 44.48 -5.34
N PHE A 302 32.30 45.48 -5.02
CA PHE A 302 31.24 46.12 -5.83
C PHE A 302 29.92 45.33 -5.93
N GLY A 303 28.75 45.88 -5.65
CA GLY A 303 28.34 47.24 -5.35
C GLY A 303 26.84 47.38 -5.67
N GLY A 304 26.10 48.04 -4.79
CA GLY A 304 24.92 48.87 -5.09
C GLY A 304 23.69 48.26 -5.75
N GLY A 305 22.53 48.40 -5.09
CA GLY A 305 21.23 48.34 -5.76
C GLY A 305 20.09 47.92 -4.86
N GLY A 306 19.61 48.84 -4.00
CA GLY A 306 18.39 48.64 -3.23
C GLY A 306 17.15 48.64 -4.10
N PHE A 307 16.12 47.90 -3.69
CA PHE A 307 14.74 48.22 -3.98
C PHE A 307 13.89 48.01 -2.72
N ARG A 308 13.21 49.09 -2.37
CA ARG A 308 12.24 49.27 -1.29
C ARG A 308 10.87 49.43 -1.95
N GLY A 309 9.81 48.97 -1.28
CA GLY A 309 8.40 49.23 -1.61
C GLY A 309 7.70 47.94 -2.08
N GLY A 310 6.62 47.45 -1.46
CA GLY A 310 5.59 48.13 -0.68
C GLY A 310 4.31 48.21 -1.52
N PHE A 311 3.46 47.19 -1.39
CA PHE A 311 1.99 47.17 -1.28
C PHE A 311 1.59 45.72 -1.02
#